data_AF-A0A2M7S837-F1
#
_entry.id   AF-A0A2M7S837-F1
#
_cell.length_a   1.000
_cell.length_b   1.000
_cell.length_c   1.000
_cell.angle_alpha   90.00
_cell.angle_beta   90.00
_cell.angle_gamma   90.00
#
_symmetry.space_group_name_H-M   'P 1'
#
loop_
_entity.id
_entity.type
_entity.pdbx_description
1 polymer ?
#
loop_
_entity_poly.entity_id
_entity_poly.type
_entity_poly.pdbx_seq_one_letter_code
_entity_poly.pdbx_strand_id
1 'polypeptide(L)'
;MYISTRAAVSGISWDNNKLDFSLSFPEGESGYAVIACIDAPDTVVLNGNIIEKTSNLKKSDKEGWRYQRNWLEVKILSSKATLEIRGAKYKYVTSVRKPASSLQ
;
A
#
# COMPACT_ATOMS: atom_id res chain seq x y z
N MET A 1 -10.99 -2.38 2.13
CA MET A 1 -9.60 -2.03 1.80
C MET A 1 -9.52 -1.78 0.30
N TYR A 2 -8.63 -0.90 -0.16
CA TYR A 2 -8.38 -0.71 -1.59
C TYR A 2 -6.89 -0.80 -1.89
N ILE A 3 -6.51 -1.54 -2.95
CA ILE A 3 -5.13 -1.69 -3.41
C ILE A 3 -5.08 -1.21 -4.87
N SER A 4 -4.16 -0.29 -5.17
CA SER A 4 -3.87 0.19 -6.52
C SER A 4 -2.40 -0.04 -6.86
N THR A 5 -2.16 -0.68 -7.99
CA THR A 5 -0.82 -0.99 -8.49
C THR A 5 -0.90 -1.34 -9.97
N ARG A 6 0.26 -1.31 -10.66
CA ARG A 6 0.40 -1.83 -12.03
C ARG A 6 0.61 -3.36 -12.06
N ALA A 7 0.96 -3.96 -10.94
CA ALA A 7 1.11 -5.41 -10.83
C ALA A 7 -0.23 -6.13 -10.79
N ALA A 8 -0.26 -7.38 -11.24
CA ALA A 8 -1.33 -8.30 -10.90
C ALA A 8 -1.28 -8.60 -9.40
N VAL A 9 -2.42 -8.48 -8.71
CA VAL A 9 -2.56 -8.77 -7.28
C VAL A 9 -3.19 -10.15 -7.10
N SER A 10 -2.67 -10.96 -6.18
CA SER A 10 -3.19 -12.30 -5.90
C SER A 10 -2.98 -12.69 -4.43
N GLY A 11 -3.66 -13.74 -3.98
CA GLY A 11 -3.46 -14.29 -2.63
C GLY A 11 -3.73 -13.30 -1.50
N ILE A 12 -4.71 -12.41 -1.68
CA ILE A 12 -5.04 -11.42 -0.65
C ILE A 12 -5.64 -12.13 0.56
N SER A 13 -5.03 -11.93 1.73
CA SER A 13 -5.52 -12.39 3.01
C SER A 13 -5.41 -11.26 4.05
N TRP A 14 -6.35 -11.23 4.98
CA TRP A 14 -6.35 -10.31 6.11
C TRP A 14 -6.72 -11.08 7.37
N ASP A 15 -5.75 -11.32 8.24
CA ASP A 15 -5.92 -11.93 9.56
C ASP A 15 -5.31 -11.04 10.64
N ASN A 16 -5.88 -10.97 11.85
CA ASN A 16 -5.20 -10.42 13.05
C ASN A 16 -4.34 -9.13 12.86
N ASN A 17 -4.85 -8.11 12.15
CA ASN A 17 -4.13 -6.86 11.81
C ASN A 17 -2.90 -7.04 10.90
N LYS A 18 -2.87 -8.12 10.14
CA LYS A 18 -1.91 -8.44 9.10
C LYS A 18 -2.65 -8.58 7.78
N LEU A 19 -2.28 -7.75 6.83
CA LEU A 19 -2.69 -7.87 5.43
C LEU A 19 -1.53 -8.45 4.64
N ASP A 20 -1.77 -9.56 3.95
CA ASP A 20 -0.79 -10.22 3.09
C ASP A 20 -1.33 -10.38 1.66
N PHE A 21 -0.46 -10.21 0.67
CA PHE A 21 -0.78 -10.47 -0.74
C PHE A 21 0.48 -10.54 -1.60
N SER A 22 0.37 -11.17 -2.76
CA SER A 22 1.42 -11.23 -3.76
C SER A 22 1.15 -10.28 -4.93
N LEU A 23 2.24 -9.75 -5.49
CA LEU A 23 2.29 -8.84 -6.62
C LEU A 23 3.17 -9.42 -7.72
N SER A 24 2.68 -9.38 -8.96
CA SER A 24 3.44 -9.74 -10.15
C SER A 24 3.37 -8.61 -11.17
N PHE A 25 4.47 -7.86 -11.30
CA PHE A 25 4.67 -6.89 -12.37
C PHE A 25 5.02 -7.61 -13.68
N PRO A 26 4.78 -6.97 -14.84
CA PRO A 26 5.37 -7.42 -16.10
C PRO A 26 6.89 -7.61 -15.98
N GLU A 27 7.45 -8.47 -16.83
CA GLU A 27 8.88 -8.76 -16.80
C GLU A 27 9.72 -7.49 -17.01
N GLY A 28 10.75 -7.31 -16.18
CA GLY A 28 11.60 -6.12 -16.19
C GLY A 28 10.96 -4.86 -15.58
N GLU A 29 9.69 -4.91 -15.18
CA GLU A 29 9.01 -3.80 -14.51
C GLU A 29 9.12 -3.87 -12.99
N SER A 30 9.04 -2.69 -12.37
CA SER A 30 8.95 -2.47 -10.94
C SER A 30 8.03 -1.28 -10.68
N GLY A 31 7.67 -1.00 -9.43
CA GLY A 31 6.77 0.11 -9.19
C GLY A 31 6.30 0.28 -7.76
N TYR A 32 5.03 0.67 -7.63
CA TYR A 32 4.43 1.01 -6.36
C TYR A 32 3.15 0.21 -6.14
N ALA A 33 2.91 -0.12 -4.87
CA ALA A 33 1.59 -0.48 -4.38
C ALA A 33 1.07 0.64 -3.47
N VAL A 34 -0.16 1.07 -3.71
CA VAL A 34 -0.86 2.06 -2.90
C VAL A 34 -2.04 1.38 -2.22
N ILE A 35 -2.04 1.37 -0.89
CA ILE A 35 -3.06 0.72 -0.07
C ILE A 35 -3.81 1.78 0.73
N ALA A 36 -5.12 1.83 0.57
CA ALA A 36 -6.00 2.80 1.21
C ALA A 36 -7.08 2.12 2.07
N CYS A 37 -7.78 2.93 2.86
CA CYS A 37 -8.75 2.48 3.86
C CYS A 37 -8.12 1.63 4.97
N ILE A 38 -6.89 1.97 5.33
CA ILE A 38 -6.16 1.39 6.47
C ILE A 38 -5.62 2.53 7.33
N ASP A 39 -5.37 2.30 8.62
CA ASP A 39 -4.57 3.22 9.42
C ASP A 39 -3.06 3.05 9.15
N ALA A 40 -2.24 3.79 9.90
CA ALA A 40 -0.80 3.70 9.76
C ALA A 40 -0.33 2.33 10.25
N PRO A 41 0.34 1.52 9.41
CA PRO A 41 0.91 0.25 9.86
C PRO A 41 2.12 0.49 10.77
N ASP A 42 2.41 -0.50 11.61
CA ASP A 42 3.61 -0.53 12.43
C ASP A 42 4.81 -1.03 11.62
N THR A 43 4.59 -2.01 10.74
CA THR A 43 5.65 -2.68 9.99
C THR A 43 5.17 -3.09 8.61
N VAL A 44 6.05 -2.94 7.61
CA VAL A 44 5.85 -3.49 6.26
C VAL A 44 7.00 -4.44 5.95
N VAL A 45 6.64 -5.64 5.52
CA VAL A 45 7.55 -6.71 5.12
C VAL A 45 7.40 -6.92 3.61
N LEU A 46 8.53 -6.98 2.91
CA LEU A 46 8.61 -7.23 1.48
C LEU A 46 9.53 -8.42 1.24
N ASN A 47 9.00 -9.48 0.64
CA ASN A 47 9.73 -10.74 0.39
C ASN A 47 10.39 -11.31 1.65
N GLY A 48 9.68 -11.24 2.79
CA GLY A 48 10.19 -11.70 4.09
C GLY A 48 11.11 -10.71 4.83
N ASN A 49 11.50 -9.59 4.22
CA ASN A 49 12.37 -8.59 4.83
C ASN A 49 11.59 -7.36 5.29
N ILE A 50 11.85 -6.87 6.50
CA ILE A 50 11.29 -5.59 6.96
C ILE A 50 11.92 -4.47 6.13
N ILE A 51 11.09 -3.61 5.55
CA ILE A 51 11.54 -2.46 4.77
C ILE A 51 11.28 -1.15 5.53
N GLU A 52 12.18 -0.18 5.32
CA GLU A 52 12.22 1.05 6.10
C GLU A 52 11.11 2.05 5.72
N LYS A 53 10.62 2.76 6.74
CA LYS A 53 9.74 3.92 6.55
C LYS A 53 10.58 5.13 6.12
N THR A 54 10.19 5.80 5.05
CA THR A 54 10.92 6.98 4.55
C THR A 54 10.00 8.09 4.08
N SER A 55 10.34 9.35 4.40
CA SER A 55 9.61 10.52 3.88
C SER A 55 9.87 10.78 2.39
N ASN A 56 11.04 10.33 1.89
CA ASN A 56 11.53 10.60 0.54
C ASN A 56 11.42 9.39 -0.41
N LEU A 57 10.38 8.57 -0.25
CA LEU A 57 10.19 7.30 -0.95
C LEU A 57 10.43 7.37 -2.48
N LYS A 58 9.95 8.45 -3.13
CA LYS A 58 10.09 8.62 -4.59
C LYS A 58 11.52 8.84 -5.06
N LYS A 59 12.37 9.44 -4.23
CA LYS A 59 13.77 9.77 -4.55
C LYS A 59 14.74 8.66 -4.12
N SER A 60 14.31 7.74 -3.26
CA SER A 60 15.14 6.63 -2.81
C SER A 60 15.40 5.66 -3.97
N ASP A 61 16.60 5.12 -4.04
CA ASP A 61 17.01 4.01 -4.92
C ASP A 61 16.70 2.63 -4.30
N LYS A 62 16.15 2.59 -3.08
CA LYS A 62 15.83 1.38 -2.33
C LYS A 62 14.32 1.17 -2.23
N GLU A 63 13.96 -0.06 -1.88
CA GLU A 63 12.62 -0.40 -1.41
C GLU A 63 12.34 0.30 -0.08
N GLY A 64 11.07 0.55 0.19
CA GLY A 64 10.65 1.26 1.38
C GLY A 64 9.18 1.59 1.33
N TRP A 65 8.69 2.23 2.37
CA TRP A 65 7.30 2.65 2.43
C TRP A 65 7.12 4.00 3.09
N ARG A 66 5.96 4.59 2.86
CA ARG A 66 5.50 5.78 3.59
C ARG A 66 4.01 5.72 3.78
N TYR A 67 3.56 6.23 4.92
CA TYR A 67 2.15 6.44 5.17
C TYR A 67 1.87 7.94 5.19
N GLN A 68 0.98 8.40 4.29
CA GLN A 68 0.62 9.80 4.19
C GLN A 68 -0.85 9.94 3.76
N ARG A 69 -1.53 10.99 4.24
CA ARG A 69 -2.89 11.36 3.79
C ARG A 69 -3.90 10.19 3.82
N ASN A 70 -3.75 9.28 4.78
CA ASN A 70 -4.60 8.07 4.97
C ASN A 70 -4.43 6.97 3.93
N TRP A 71 -3.27 6.88 3.29
CA TRP A 71 -2.88 5.71 2.51
C TRP A 71 -1.41 5.35 2.74
N LEU A 72 -1.11 4.08 2.52
CA LEU A 72 0.22 3.50 2.50
C LEU A 72 0.72 3.45 1.05
N GLU A 73 1.93 3.93 0.80
CA GLU A 73 2.66 3.72 -0.46
C GLU A 73 3.87 2.84 -0.17
N VAL A 74 4.03 1.78 -0.96
CA VAL A 74 5.17 0.87 -0.88
C VAL A 74 5.89 0.86 -2.22
N LYS A 75 7.19 1.11 -2.21
CA LYS A 75 8.06 1.02 -3.39
C LYS A 75 8.66 -0.37 -3.47
N ILE A 76 8.52 -1.00 -4.63
CA ILE A 76 8.93 -2.37 -4.90
C ILE A 76 9.85 -2.34 -6.11
N LEU A 77 11.03 -2.93 -6.00
CA LEU A 77 12.04 -2.93 -7.08
C LEU A 77 12.14 -4.28 -7.81
N SER A 78 11.43 -5.30 -7.32
CA SER A 78 11.35 -6.63 -7.92
C SER A 78 10.09 -6.82 -8.77
N SER A 79 10.17 -7.65 -9.81
CA SER A 79 9.03 -7.97 -10.67
C SER A 79 8.01 -8.91 -10.00
N LYS A 80 8.44 -9.66 -8.98
CA LYS A 80 7.58 -10.48 -8.12
C LYS A 80 7.84 -10.10 -6.66
N ALA A 81 6.76 -9.87 -5.93
CA ALA A 81 6.83 -9.46 -4.54
C ALA A 81 5.73 -10.12 -3.70
N THR A 82 6.04 -10.43 -2.46
CA THR A 82 5.06 -10.72 -1.41
C THR A 82 5.11 -9.60 -0.39
N LEU A 83 3.98 -8.95 -0.15
CA LEU A 83 3.84 -7.89 0.84
C LEU A 83 3.10 -8.40 2.06
N GLU A 84 3.61 -8.05 3.24
CA GLU A 84 2.89 -8.17 4.50
C GLU A 84 2.87 -6.81 5.20
N ILE A 85 1.68 -6.37 5.61
CA ILE A 85 1.46 -5.10 6.30
C ILE A 85 0.90 -5.44 7.67
N ARG A 86 1.67 -5.18 8.72
CA ARG A 86 1.38 -5.57 10.10
C ARG A 86 1.01 -4.36 10.95
N GLY A 87 0.11 -4.57 11.91
CA GLY A 87 -0.38 -3.53 12.81
C GLY A 87 -1.44 -2.61 12.18
N ALA A 88 -1.80 -2.84 10.92
CA ALA A 88 -2.82 -2.04 10.24
C ALA A 88 -4.23 -2.55 10.58
N LYS A 89 -5.14 -1.61 10.85
CA LYS A 89 -6.58 -1.82 10.98
C LYS A 89 -7.31 -1.25 9.79
N TYR A 90 -8.36 -1.95 9.37
CA TYR A 90 -9.25 -1.44 8.34
C TYR A 90 -9.95 -0.17 8.83
N LYS A 91 -9.90 0.88 8.01
CA LYS A 91 -10.64 2.13 8.22
C LYS A 91 -11.81 2.19 7.25
N TYR A 92 -13.02 2.13 7.79
CA TYR A 92 -14.21 2.40 7.01
C TYR A 92 -14.27 3.88 6.64
N VAL A 93 -14.37 4.17 5.34
CA VAL A 93 -14.44 5.55 4.83
C VAL A 93 -15.86 5.84 4.41
N THR A 94 -16.60 6.59 5.23
CA THR A 94 -17.89 7.18 4.84
C THR A 94 -17.63 8.44 4.04
N SER A 95 -17.54 8.33 2.71
CA SER A 95 -17.60 9.53 1.87
C SER A 95 -19.03 10.06 1.88
N VAL A 96 -19.28 11.13 2.64
CA VAL A 96 -20.48 11.95 2.44
C VAL A 96 -20.12 12.95 1.35
N ARG A 97 -20.64 12.74 0.13
CA ARG A 97 -20.58 13.79 -0.90
C ARG A 97 -21.30 15.01 -0.30
N LYS A 98 -20.59 16.11 -0.06
CA LYS A 98 -21.28 17.40 0.05
C LYS A 98 -21.90 17.66 -1.32
N PRO A 99 -23.22 17.87 -1.42
CA PRO A 99 -23.80 18.37 -2.65
C PRO A 99 -23.02 19.63 -3.05
N ALA A 100 -22.67 19.76 -4.33
CA ALA A 100 -22.13 21.01 -4.82
C ALA A 100 -23.17 22.09 -4.52
N SER A 101 -22.81 23.10 -3.72
CA SER A 101 -23.62 24.29 -3.55
C SER A 101 -23.78 24.88 -4.95
N SER A 102 -25.01 24.84 -5.47
CA SER A 102 -25.39 25.57 -6.68
C SER A 102 -24.98 27.03 -6.51
N LEU A 103 -24.12 27.52 -7.40
CA LEU A 103 -23.81 28.94 -7.54
C LEU A 103 -25.14 29.69 -7.74
N GLN A 104 -25.43 30.62 -6.83
CA GLN A 104 -26.45 31.67 -7.03
C GLN A 104 -25.85 32.81 -7.85
#